data_AF-A0A5C5WCV8-F1
#
_entry.id   AF-A0A5C5WCV8-F1
#
_cell.length_a   1.000
_cell.length_b   1.000
_cell.length_c   1.000
_cell.angle_alpha   90.00
_cell.angle_beta   90.00
_cell.angle_gamma   90.00
#
_symmetry.space_group_name_H-M   'P 1'
#
loop_
_entity.id
_entity.type
_entity.pdbx_description
1 polymer ?
#
loop_
_entity_poly.entity_id
_entity_poly.type
_entity_poly.pdbx_seq_one_letter_code
_entity_poly.pdbx_strand_id
1 'polypeptide(L)'
;MRCAHATQVMSDELDGASTAEDRLAARLHEAVCPGCRRVRVQLQGIDRWLRNATVKPPEPGGLSEDARRRIRRLLRDQQATSDKPEG
;
A
#
# COMPACT_ATOMS: atom_id res chain seq x y z
N MET A 1 -20.04 -3.88 -10.96
CA MET A 1 -18.95 -3.12 -10.30
C MET A 1 -18.92 -1.70 -10.86
N ARG A 2 -18.63 -0.68 -10.03
CA ARG A 2 -18.45 0.72 -10.45
C ARG A 2 -16.97 0.98 -10.74
N CYS A 3 -16.65 1.94 -11.62
CA CYS A 3 -15.27 2.28 -11.97
C CYS A 3 -14.40 2.56 -10.73
N ALA A 4 -14.90 3.35 -9.77
CA ALA A 4 -14.17 3.65 -8.53
C ALA A 4 -13.78 2.40 -7.72
N HIS A 5 -14.67 1.41 -7.68
CA HIS A 5 -14.36 0.13 -7.01
C HIS A 5 -13.35 -0.68 -7.83
N ALA A 6 -13.50 -0.72 -9.16
CA ALA A 6 -12.54 -1.41 -10.03
C ALA A 6 -11.12 -0.82 -9.88
N THR A 7 -10.99 0.51 -9.85
CA THR A 7 -9.69 1.17 -9.66
C THR A 7 -9.11 0.95 -8.27
N GLN A 8 -9.95 0.87 -7.23
CA GLN A 8 -9.49 0.52 -5.89
C GLN A 8 -8.91 -0.90 -5.87
N VAL A 9 -9.61 -1.88 -6.43
CA VAL A 9 -9.12 -3.26 -6.53
C VAL A 9 -7.79 -3.32 -7.30
N MET A 10 -7.64 -2.57 -8.39
CA MET A 10 -6.38 -2.50 -9.13
C MET A 10 -5.21 -1.94 -8.28
N SER A 11 -5.49 -1.01 -7.38
CA SER A 11 -4.49 -0.49 -6.43
C SER A 11 -4.16 -1.56 -5.37
N ASP A 12 -5.18 -2.16 -4.76
CA ASP A 12 -5.01 -3.19 -3.73
C ASP A 12 -4.27 -4.42 -4.28
N GLU A 13 -4.39 -4.71 -5.58
CA GLU A 13 -3.59 -5.72 -6.28
C GLU A 13 -2.08 -5.45 -6.23
N LEU A 14 -1.65 -4.18 -6.34
CA LEU A 14 -0.23 -3.81 -6.24
C LEU A 14 0.32 -4.00 -4.82
N ASP A 15 -0.55 -3.77 -3.83
CA ASP A 15 -0.22 -3.92 -2.41
C ASP A 15 -0.43 -5.35 -1.88
N GLY A 16 -0.93 -6.27 -2.71
CA GLY A 16 -1.24 -7.65 -2.32
C GLY A 16 -2.47 -7.79 -1.41
N ALA A 17 -3.32 -6.77 -1.32
CA ALA A 17 -4.48 -6.69 -0.43
C ALA A 17 -5.82 -7.10 -1.07
N SER A 18 -5.83 -7.47 -2.36
CA SER A 18 -7.06 -7.88 -3.07
C SER A 18 -7.38 -9.38 -2.94
N THR A 19 -8.67 -9.72 -2.96
CA THR A 19 -9.12 -11.12 -3.06
C THR A 19 -9.15 -11.63 -4.50
N ALA A 20 -9.20 -12.95 -4.70
CA ALA A 20 -9.31 -13.52 -6.06
C ALA A 20 -10.63 -13.15 -6.75
N GLU A 21 -11.72 -13.06 -5.98
CA GLU A 21 -13.05 -12.68 -6.48
C GLU A 21 -13.05 -11.22 -6.94
N ASP A 22 -12.47 -10.31 -6.16
CA ASP A 22 -12.36 -8.89 -6.53
C ASP A 22 -11.56 -8.71 -7.81
N ARG A 23 -10.42 -9.41 -7.92
CA ARG A 23 -9.59 -9.40 -9.14
C ARG A 23 -10.36 -9.87 -10.37
N LEU A 24 -11.17 -10.92 -10.23
CA LEU A 24 -12.00 -11.41 -11.33
C LEU A 24 -13.06 -10.38 -11.73
N ALA A 25 -13.76 -9.80 -10.75
CA ALA A 25 -14.77 -8.78 -11.00
C ALA A 25 -14.19 -7.52 -11.66
N ALA A 26 -12.99 -7.09 -11.27
CA ALA A 26 -12.27 -5.99 -11.90
C ALA A 26 -11.87 -6.31 -13.35
N ARG A 27 -11.35 -7.51 -13.62
CA ARG A 27 -11.00 -7.96 -14.98
C ARG A 27 -12.21 -8.01 -15.91
N LEU A 28 -13.35 -8.49 -15.42
CA LEU A 28 -14.61 -8.47 -16.18
C LEU A 28 -15.05 -7.04 -16.48
N HIS A 29 -14.89 -6.11 -15.53
CA HIS A 29 -15.19 -4.71 -15.75
C HIS A 29 -14.26 -4.05 -16.78
N GLU A 30 -12.96 -4.33 -16.76
CA GLU A 30 -11.99 -3.85 -17.75
C GLU A 30 -12.32 -4.28 -19.18
N ALA A 31 -12.89 -5.48 -19.34
CA ALA A 31 -13.30 -6.01 -20.65
C ALA A 31 -14.40 -5.15 -21.31
N VAL A 32 -15.24 -4.49 -20.52
CA VAL A 32 -16.37 -3.66 -20.99
C VAL A 32 -16.16 -2.17 -20.79
N CYS A 33 -15.15 -1.76 -20.02
CA CYS A 33 -14.84 -0.36 -19.73
C CYS A 33 -13.42 0.01 -20.20
N PRO A 34 -13.29 0.66 -21.37
CA PRO A 34 -11.99 1.09 -21.92
C PRO A 34 -11.21 2.03 -21.00
N GLY A 35 -11.90 2.84 -20.18
CA GLY A 35 -11.28 3.71 -19.18
C GLY A 35 -10.54 2.92 -18.11
N CYS A 36 -11.21 1.93 -17.52
CA CYS A 36 -10.60 1.06 -16.52
C CYS A 36 -9.46 0.21 -17.11
N ARG A 37 -9.59 -0.26 -18.35
CA ARG A 37 -8.49 -0.92 -19.06
C ARG A 37 -7.26 -0.01 -19.22
N ARG A 38 -7.46 1.28 -19.53
CA ARG A 38 -6.36 2.25 -19.63
C ARG A 38 -5.69 2.46 -18.27
N VAL A 39 -6.47 2.60 -17.20
CA VAL A 39 -5.95 2.73 -15.83
C VAL A 39 -5.09 1.52 -15.46
N ARG A 40 -5.54 0.29 -15.77
CA ARG A 40 -4.75 -0.93 -15.55
C ARG A 40 -3.38 -0.86 -16.20
N VAL A 41 -3.32 -0.47 -17.48
CA VAL A 41 -2.05 -0.34 -18.22
C VAL A 41 -1.14 0.72 -17.59
N GLN A 42 -1.71 1.85 -17.17
CA GLN A 42 -0.95 2.92 -16.52
C GLN A 42 -0.36 2.45 -15.18
N LEU A 43 -1.16 1.79 -14.32
CA LEU A 43 -0.71 1.25 -13.04
C LEU A 43 0.39 0.20 -13.21
N GLN A 44 0.25 -0.72 -14.18
CA GLN A 44 1.30 -1.70 -14.50
C GLN A 44 2.58 -1.05 -15.02
N GLY A 45 2.46 0.04 -15.79
CA GLY A 45 3.61 0.83 -16.24
C GLY A 45 4.36 1.47 -15.08
N ILE A 46 3.63 2.07 -14.13
CA ILE A 46 4.19 2.67 -12.92
C ILE A 46 4.86 1.61 -12.04
N ASP A 47 4.18 0.49 -11.76
CA ASP A 47 4.74 -0.61 -10.96
C ASP A 47 6.02 -1.18 -11.57
N ARG A 48 6.03 -1.41 -12.89
CA ARG A 48 7.24 -1.84 -13.61
C ARG A 48 8.37 -0.82 -13.49
N TRP A 49 8.05 0.47 -13.65
CA TRP A 49 9.04 1.53 -13.53
C TRP A 49 9.62 1.59 -12.11
N LEU A 50 8.79 1.46 -11.08
CA LEU A 50 9.23 1.44 -9.68
C LEU A 50 10.08 0.22 -9.34
N ARG A 51 9.74 -0.96 -9.85
CA ARG A 51 10.55 -2.19 -9.67
C ARG A 51 11.91 -2.11 -10.34
N ASN A 52 11.99 -1.40 -11.46
CA ASN A 52 13.22 -1.23 -12.24
C ASN A 52 14.02 0.01 -11.80
N ALA A 53 13.39 0.97 -11.14
CA ALA A 53 14.10 2.05 -10.50
C ALA A 53 15.02 1.42 -9.45
N THR A 54 16.32 1.68 -9.56
CA THR A 54 17.29 1.34 -8.51
C THR A 54 17.01 2.21 -7.30
N VAL A 55 15.96 1.88 -6.56
CA VAL A 55 15.80 2.32 -5.19
C VAL A 55 16.89 1.58 -4.46
N LYS A 56 17.95 2.30 -4.09
CA LYS A 56 18.98 1.78 -3.20
C LYS A 56 18.21 1.16 -2.02
N PRO A 57 18.31 -0.17 -1.80
CA PRO A 57 17.64 -0.77 -0.66
C PRO A 57 18.09 -0.01 0.58
N PRO A 58 17.20 0.25 1.54
CA PRO A 58 17.60 0.92 2.76
C PRO A 58 18.82 0.17 3.31
N GLU A 59 19.88 0.92 3.63
CA GLU A 59 21.13 0.36 4.15
C GLU A 59 20.81 -0.72 5.19
N PRO A 60 21.41 -1.93 5.08
CA PRO A 60 21.17 -3.01 6.03
C PRO A 60 21.57 -2.49 7.41
N GLY A 61 20.55 -2.22 8.23
CA GLY A 61 20.75 -1.41 9.42
C GLY A 61 19.52 -0.61 9.85
N GLY A 62 18.51 -0.42 9.01
CA GLY A 62 17.13 -0.16 9.47
C GLY A 62 16.87 1.20 10.11
N LEU A 63 15.84 1.88 9.58
CA LEU A 63 15.28 3.17 10.02
C LEU A 63 16.30 4.31 10.14
N SER A 64 15.94 5.49 9.63
CA SER A 64 16.73 6.70 9.91
C SER A 64 16.82 6.94 11.43
N GLU A 65 17.88 7.61 11.89
CA GLU A 65 18.00 7.95 13.31
C GLU A 65 16.81 8.79 13.80
N ASP A 66 16.21 9.58 12.90
CA ASP A 66 14.97 10.29 13.18
C ASP A 66 13.77 9.37 13.40
N ALA A 67 13.57 8.40 12.50
CA ALA A 67 12.52 7.39 12.66
C ALA A 67 12.70 6.60 13.97
N ARG A 68 13.94 6.23 14.31
CA ARG A 68 14.26 5.55 15.59
C ARG A 68 13.94 6.42 16.81
N ARG A 69 14.24 7.72 16.77
CA ARG A 69 13.89 8.65 17.86
C ARG A 69 12.38 8.77 18.04
N ARG A 70 11.64 8.89 16.93
CA ARG A 70 10.17 8.99 16.94
C ARG A 70 9.52 7.74 17.51
N ILE A 71 9.95 6.55 17.08
CA ILE A 71 9.46 5.27 17.61
C ILE A 71 9.75 5.15 19.11
N ARG A 72 10.98 5.44 19.55
CA ARG A 72 11.34 5.42 20.98
C ARG A 72 10.48 6.36 21.83
N ARG A 73 10.15 7.55 21.32
CA ARG A 73 9.25 8.49 22.00
C ARG A 73 7.84 7.91 22.14
N LEU A 74 7.26 7.44 21.06
CA LEU A 74 5.90 6.87 21.06
C LEU A 74 5.76 5.67 21.99
N LEU A 75 6.75 4.78 22.03
CA LEU A 75 6.73 3.62 22.93
C LEU A 75 6.78 4.03 24.41
N ARG A 76 7.58 5.04 24.76
CA ARG A 76 7.60 5.59 26.13
C ARG A 76 6.27 6.23 26.51
N ASP A 77 5.69 7.01 25.60
CA ASP A 77 4.42 7.69 25.84
C ASP A 77 3.30 6.65 26.06
N GLN A 78 3.28 5.55 25.30
CA GLN A 78 2.33 4.43 25.48
C GLN A 78 2.54 3.65 26.79
N GLN A 79 3.79 3.45 27.20
CA GLN A 79 4.11 2.82 28.49
C GLN A 79 3.66 3.70 29.65
N ALA A 80 3.92 5.02 29.59
CA ALA A 80 3.48 5.97 30.61
C ALA A 80 1.96 6.08 30.73
N THR A 81 1.21 5.91 29.64
CA THR A 81 -0.26 5.83 29.69
C THR A 81 -0.77 4.50 30.23
N SER A 82 0.00 3.41 30.10
CA SER A 82 -0.37 2.08 30.62
C SER A 82 -0.02 1.87 32.09
N ASP A 83 1.00 2.57 32.60
CA ASP A 83 1.46 2.51 34.01
C ASP A 83 0.70 3.47 34.95
N LYS A 84 -0.24 4.27 34.45
CA LYS A 84 -1.05 5.15 35.31
C LYS A 84 -2.08 4.28 36.05
N PRO A 85 -2.00 4.11 37.37
CA PRO A 85 -2.99 3.33 38.11
C PRO A 85 -4.35 4.02 37.96
N GLU A 86 -5.35 3.25 37.55
CA GLU A 86 -6.76 3.65 37.65
C GLU A 86 -7.07 3.77 39.15
N GLY A 87 -7.10 5.01 39.62
CA GLY A 87 -7.55 5.40 40.96
C GLY A 87 -8.99 5.85 40.93
#